data_AF-A0A0C3SFQ0-F1
#
_entry.id   AF-A0A0C3SFQ0-F1
#
_cell.length_a   1.000
_cell.length_b   1.000
_cell.length_c   1.000
_cell.angle_alpha   90.00
_cell.angle_beta   90.00
_cell.angle_gamma   90.00
#
_symmetry.space_group_name_H-M   'P 1'
#
loop_
_entity.id
_entity.type
_entity.pdbx_description
1 polymer ?
#
loop_
_entity_poly.entity_id
_entity_poly.type
_entity_poly.pdbx_seq_one_letter_code
_entity_poly.pdbx_strand_id
1 'polypeptide(L)'
;MDPTPGDEDAVFIHPPFTDFPDAHKYKDGLSYNVLATHPNWFLDPLDYQTVNNGNPTAIKYPQQLEPPRGWCPAKKKELKDGWPEGEEPRLRCTFCRRTYAGVNAKSMWRRHVFEKHKIAMSNRRADA
;
A
#
# COMPACT_ATOMS: atom_id res chain seq x y z
N MET A 1 -1.31 -13.69 8.73
CA MET A 1 -0.21 -14.28 7.94
C MET A 1 0.20 -13.30 6.87
N ASP A 2 1.50 -13.11 6.70
CA ASP A 2 2.04 -12.35 5.57
C ASP A 2 1.94 -13.23 4.31
N PRO A 3 1.54 -12.67 3.15
CA PRO A 3 1.50 -13.43 1.91
C PRO A 3 2.93 -13.84 1.52
N THR A 4 3.06 -15.03 0.95
CA THR A 4 4.34 -15.53 0.42
C THR A 4 4.19 -15.77 -1.08
N PRO A 5 5.28 -15.73 -1.88
CA PRO A 5 5.21 -15.95 -3.33
C PRO A 5 4.63 -17.30 -3.79
N GLY A 6 4.41 -18.26 -2.88
CA GLY A 6 3.74 -19.54 -3.15
C GLY A 6 2.28 -19.58 -2.71
N ASP A 7 1.70 -18.46 -2.28
CA ASP A 7 0.31 -18.33 -1.86
C ASP A 7 -0.56 -18.10 -3.10
N GLU A 8 -1.38 -19.09 -3.48
CA GLU A 8 -2.20 -19.06 -4.71
C GLU A 8 -3.22 -17.90 -4.71
N ASP A 9 -3.57 -17.41 -3.52
CA ASP A 9 -4.48 -16.28 -3.30
C ASP A 9 -3.76 -14.92 -3.21
N ALA A 10 -2.45 -14.85 -3.49
CA ALA A 10 -1.67 -13.62 -3.46
C ALA A 10 -1.02 -13.32 -4.82
N VAL A 11 -1.31 -12.13 -5.35
CA VAL A 11 -0.67 -11.59 -6.54
C VAL A 11 0.39 -10.59 -6.11
N PHE A 12 1.66 -10.88 -6.39
CA PHE A 12 2.76 -9.94 -6.17
C PHE A 12 2.98 -9.07 -7.40
N ILE A 13 2.91 -7.75 -7.22
CA ILE A 13 3.08 -6.76 -8.27
C ILE A 13 4.44 -6.10 -8.12
N HIS A 14 5.20 -6.15 -9.20
CA HIS A 14 6.56 -5.64 -9.28
C HIS A 14 6.67 -4.40 -10.18
N PRO A 15 7.67 -3.53 -9.97
CA PRO A 15 8.02 -2.47 -10.91
C PRO A 15 8.35 -3.05 -12.30
N PRO A 16 8.11 -2.31 -13.41
CA PRO A 16 7.81 -0.88 -13.47
C PRO A 16 6.31 -0.54 -13.39
N PHE A 17 5.46 -1.42 -12.83
CA PHE A 17 4.01 -1.25 -12.76
C PHE A 17 3.35 -1.03 -14.13
N THR A 18 3.94 -1.62 -15.17
CA THR A 18 3.33 -1.71 -16.51
C THR A 18 2.68 -3.06 -16.75
N ASP A 19 3.08 -4.06 -15.96
CA ASP A 19 2.62 -5.44 -16.04
C ASP A 19 1.99 -5.82 -14.69
N PHE A 20 0.69 -5.61 -14.58
CA PHE A 20 -0.13 -6.02 -13.45
C PHE A 20 -1.54 -6.38 -13.95
N PRO A 21 -2.33 -7.18 -13.22
CA PRO A 21 -3.63 -7.58 -13.72
C PRO A 21 -4.48 -6.34 -14.00
N ASP A 22 -5.16 -6.33 -15.13
CA ASP A 22 -5.97 -5.18 -15.55
C ASP A 22 -5.22 -3.84 -15.73
N ALA A 23 -3.89 -3.84 -15.94
CA ALA A 23 -3.11 -2.61 -16.15
C ALA A 23 -3.74 -1.66 -17.20
N HIS A 24 -4.31 -2.21 -18.27
CA HIS A 24 -5.03 -1.46 -19.30
C HIS A 24 -6.25 -0.66 -18.80
N LYS A 25 -6.86 -1.05 -17.68
CA LYS A 25 -7.98 -0.33 -17.05
C LYS A 25 -7.53 0.89 -16.25
N TYR A 26 -6.26 0.95 -15.85
CA TYR A 26 -5.71 1.99 -14.99
C TYR A 26 -4.75 2.90 -15.76
N LYS A 27 -5.31 3.91 -16.45
CA LYS A 27 -4.53 4.88 -17.25
C LYS A 27 -3.50 5.68 -16.43
N ASP A 28 -3.75 5.85 -15.13
CA ASP A 28 -2.86 6.55 -14.19
C ASP A 28 -1.81 5.61 -13.56
N GLY A 29 -1.84 4.31 -13.92
CA GLY A 29 -0.98 3.27 -13.35
C GLY A 29 -1.47 2.73 -12.01
N LEU A 30 -0.59 1.99 -11.33
CA LEU A 30 -0.86 1.39 -10.03
C LEU A 30 -0.89 2.47 -8.93
N SER A 31 -1.99 2.54 -8.19
CA SER A 31 -2.14 3.45 -7.03
C SER A 31 -2.59 2.69 -5.78
N TYR A 32 -2.43 3.31 -4.61
CA TYR A 32 -2.86 2.74 -3.34
C TYR A 32 -4.34 2.33 -3.35
N ASN A 33 -5.21 3.14 -3.97
CA ASN A 33 -6.64 2.84 -4.02
C ASN A 33 -6.91 1.55 -4.80
N VAL A 34 -6.18 1.30 -5.89
CA VAL A 34 -6.29 0.07 -6.68
C VAL A 34 -5.84 -1.14 -5.84
N LEU A 35 -4.73 -1.01 -5.11
CA LEU A 35 -4.27 -2.07 -4.20
C LEU A 35 -5.20 -2.27 -3.00
N ALA A 36 -5.95 -1.24 -2.59
CA ALA A 36 -6.92 -1.33 -1.51
C ALA A 36 -8.20 -2.04 -1.96
N THR A 37 -8.62 -1.89 -3.22
CA THR A 37 -9.79 -2.59 -3.79
C THR A 37 -9.49 -4.04 -4.18
N HIS A 38 -8.21 -4.42 -4.33
CA HIS A 38 -7.77 -5.78 -4.63
C HIS A 38 -7.01 -6.37 -3.42
N PRO A 39 -7.70 -6.98 -2.45
CA PRO A 39 -7.09 -7.42 -1.20
C PRO A 39 -6.08 -8.58 -1.35
N ASN A 40 -6.10 -9.25 -2.50
CA ASN A 40 -5.13 -10.27 -2.92
C ASN A 40 -3.90 -9.68 -3.61
N TRP A 41 -3.87 -8.38 -3.94
CA TRP A 41 -2.71 -7.76 -4.59
C TRP A 41 -1.76 -7.19 -3.56
N PHE A 42 -0.51 -7.64 -3.62
CA PHE A 42 0.56 -7.25 -2.72
C PHE A 42 1.74 -6.72 -3.53
N LEU A 43 2.51 -5.83 -2.92
CA LEU A 43 3.80 -5.40 -3.40
C LEU A 43 4.87 -6.29 -2.77
N ASP A 44 5.96 -6.53 -3.50
CA ASP A 44 7.11 -7.22 -2.91
C ASP A 44 8.00 -6.21 -2.15
N PRO A 45 8.23 -6.40 -0.84
CA PRO A 45 9.15 -5.56 -0.09
C PRO A 45 10.57 -5.49 -0.66
N LEU A 46 11.04 -6.56 -1.31
CA LEU A 46 12.39 -6.65 -1.87
C LEU A 46 12.64 -5.61 -2.97
N ASP A 47 11.58 -5.17 -3.66
CA ASP A 47 11.66 -4.14 -4.70
C ASP A 47 11.97 -2.75 -4.13
N TYR A 48 11.81 -2.54 -2.82
CA TYR A 48 11.94 -1.21 -2.17
C TYR A 48 12.97 -1.17 -1.05
N GLN A 49 13.56 -2.30 -0.67
CA GLN A 49 14.57 -2.38 0.39
C GLN A 49 15.94 -1.94 -0.13
N THR A 50 16.17 -0.64 -0.24
CA THR A 50 17.46 -0.07 -0.70
C THR A 50 18.57 -0.14 0.35
N VAL A 51 18.22 -0.12 1.65
CA VAL A 51 19.19 0.16 2.73
C VAL A 51 19.82 -1.10 3.33
N ASN A 52 19.13 -2.25 3.30
CA ASN A 52 19.58 -3.45 4.01
C ASN A 52 20.01 -4.60 3.10
N ASN A 53 19.61 -4.60 1.82
CA ASN A 53 19.75 -5.78 0.96
C ASN A 53 20.74 -5.60 -0.19
N GLY A 54 21.39 -4.43 -0.31
CA GLY A 54 22.37 -4.16 -1.37
C GLY A 54 21.82 -4.30 -2.80
N ASN A 55 20.50 -4.31 -2.97
CA ASN A 55 19.86 -4.55 -4.26
C ASN A 55 19.97 -3.28 -5.12
N PRO A 56 20.79 -3.26 -6.19
CA PRO A 56 20.98 -2.08 -7.03
C PRO A 56 19.73 -1.73 -7.86
N THR A 57 18.75 -2.64 -7.96
CA THR A 57 17.49 -2.42 -8.67
C THR A 57 16.35 -1.98 -7.77
N ALA A 58 16.57 -1.85 -6.45
CA ALA A 58 15.54 -1.42 -5.53
C ALA A 58 15.15 0.04 -5.80
N ILE A 59 13.86 0.28 -5.99
CA ILE A 59 13.30 1.61 -6.25
C ILE A 59 12.80 2.26 -4.96
N LYS A 60 12.73 3.59 -4.95
CA LYS A 60 12.08 4.30 -3.83
C LYS A 60 10.58 4.01 -3.83
N TYR A 61 10.01 3.83 -2.64
CA TYR A 61 8.57 3.63 -2.50
C TYR A 61 7.80 4.82 -3.09
N PRO A 62 7.00 4.61 -4.16
CA PRO A 62 6.33 5.70 -4.85
C PRO A 62 5.19 6.29 -4.03
N GLN A 63 5.01 7.60 -4.14
CA GLN A 63 3.99 8.29 -3.37
C GLN A 63 2.56 7.91 -3.79
N GLN A 64 2.33 7.55 -5.06
CA GLN A 64 1.01 7.08 -5.49
C GLN A 64 0.57 5.77 -4.83
N LEU A 65 1.52 5.00 -4.26
CA LEU A 65 1.25 3.78 -3.49
C LEU A 65 1.09 4.05 -2.00
N GLU A 66 1.20 5.31 -1.54
CA GLU A 66 0.89 5.69 -0.17
C GLU A 66 -0.62 5.98 0.02
N PRO A 67 -1.19 5.71 1.21
CA PRO A 67 -2.53 6.15 1.56
C PRO A 67 -2.73 7.66 1.32
N PRO A 68 -3.91 8.08 0.84
CA PRO A 68 -4.17 9.46 0.46
C PRO A 68 -3.86 10.48 1.57
N ARG A 69 -3.50 11.70 1.17
CA ARG A 69 -3.33 12.81 2.11
C ARG A 69 -4.68 13.16 2.73
N GLY A 70 -4.71 13.37 4.04
CA GLY A 70 -5.94 13.65 4.77
C GLY A 70 -6.87 12.45 4.94
N TRP A 71 -6.34 11.21 4.95
CA TRP A 71 -7.13 10.04 5.33
C TRP A 71 -7.70 10.24 6.74
N CYS A 72 -9.01 10.54 6.79
CA CYS A 72 -9.80 10.73 8.00
C CYS A 72 -11.13 10.02 7.80
N PRO A 73 -11.34 8.82 8.40
CA PRO A 73 -12.61 8.10 8.39
C PRO A 73 -13.80 8.99 8.70
N ALA A 74 -13.65 9.86 9.71
CA ALA A 74 -14.71 10.71 10.23
C ALA A 74 -15.14 11.84 9.27
N LYS A 75 -14.30 12.24 8.31
CA LYS A 75 -14.59 13.37 7.40
C LYS A 75 -15.12 12.94 6.03
N LYS A 76 -15.00 11.67 5.66
CA LYS A 76 -15.46 11.15 4.37
C LYS A 76 -16.82 10.48 4.52
N LYS A 77 -17.87 11.30 4.60
CA LYS A 77 -19.28 10.87 4.56
C LYS A 77 -19.64 10.15 3.24
N GLU A 78 -18.88 10.43 2.17
CA GLU A 78 -19.04 9.85 0.83
C GLU A 78 -18.26 8.54 0.60
N LEU A 79 -17.39 8.11 1.53
CA LEU A 79 -16.69 6.81 1.44
C LEU A 79 -17.49 5.69 2.13
N LYS A 80 -18.81 5.87 2.22
CA LYS A 80 -19.75 4.91 2.81
C LYS A 80 -20.33 3.94 1.78
N ASP A 81 -20.18 4.22 0.48
CA ASP A 81 -20.88 3.50 -0.58
C ASP A 81 -20.25 2.16 -0.97
N GLY A 82 -19.01 1.87 -0.51
CA GLY A 82 -18.25 0.68 -0.91
C GLY A 82 -17.88 -0.28 0.21
N TRP A 83 -18.29 -0.01 1.46
CA TRP A 83 -17.98 -0.86 2.61
C TRP A 83 -19.27 -1.48 3.13
N PRO A 84 -19.29 -2.80 3.43
CA PRO A 84 -20.47 -3.45 3.97
C PRO A 84 -20.94 -2.74 5.24
N GLU A 85 -22.26 -2.57 5.34
CA GLU A 85 -22.91 -1.80 6.40
C GLU A 85 -22.45 -2.27 7.78
N GLY A 86 -21.73 -1.40 8.51
CA GLY A 86 -21.18 -1.68 9.84
C GLY A 86 -19.65 -1.74 9.92
N GLU A 87 -18.93 -1.75 8.80
CA GLU A 87 -17.47 -1.70 8.82
C GLU A 87 -16.90 -0.27 8.70
N GLU A 88 -16.03 0.10 9.64
CA GLU A 88 -15.25 1.35 9.55
C GLU A 88 -14.26 1.29 8.38
N PRO A 89 -13.98 2.40 7.68
CA PRO A 89 -13.01 2.41 6.59
C PRO A 89 -11.61 2.08 7.14
N ARG A 90 -10.96 1.08 6.53
CA ARG A 90 -9.66 0.57 6.98
C ARG A 90 -8.56 0.89 5.96
N LEU A 91 -7.37 1.24 6.46
CA LEU A 91 -6.14 1.23 5.67
C LEU A 91 -5.55 -0.17 5.65
N ARG A 92 -5.29 -0.70 4.47
CA ARG A 92 -4.64 -1.99 4.26
C ARG A 92 -3.15 -1.79 4.04
N CYS A 93 -2.32 -2.66 4.60
CA CYS A 93 -0.92 -2.76 4.20
C CYS A 93 -0.84 -3.32 2.78
N THR A 94 -0.14 -2.64 1.88
CA THR A 94 0.05 -3.11 0.50
C THR A 94 1.08 -4.23 0.40
N PHE A 95 1.75 -4.59 1.49
CA PHE A 95 2.78 -5.63 1.56
C PHE A 95 2.34 -6.85 2.36
N CYS A 96 1.23 -6.76 3.11
CA CYS A 96 0.70 -7.88 3.87
C CYS A 96 -0.79 -7.74 4.20
N ARG A 97 -1.37 -8.76 4.82
CA ARG A 97 -2.81 -8.81 5.14
C ARG A 97 -3.24 -7.94 6.33
N ARG A 98 -2.36 -7.09 6.89
CA ARG A 98 -2.71 -6.22 8.03
C ARG A 98 -3.57 -5.04 7.59
N THR A 99 -4.56 -4.71 8.42
CA THR A 99 -5.40 -3.53 8.26
C THR A 99 -5.40 -2.67 9.52
N TYR A 100 -5.67 -1.37 9.36
CA TYR A 100 -5.65 -0.37 10.42
C TYR A 100 -6.90 0.51 10.30
N ALA A 101 -7.55 0.79 11.42
CA ALA A 101 -8.75 1.61 11.49
C ALA A 101 -8.57 2.79 12.48
N GLY A 102 -9.52 3.71 12.48
CA GLY A 102 -9.57 4.86 13.39
C GLY A 102 -8.64 6.02 12.99
N VAL A 103 -8.69 7.11 13.76
CA VAL A 103 -8.00 8.39 13.42
C VAL A 103 -6.48 8.28 13.24
N ASN A 104 -5.85 7.30 13.88
CA ASN A 104 -4.41 7.10 13.87
C ASN A 104 -3.94 6.03 12.87
N ALA A 105 -4.84 5.46 12.04
CA ALA A 105 -4.48 4.32 11.20
C ALA A 105 -3.34 4.63 10.23
N LYS A 106 -3.24 5.86 9.69
CA LYS A 106 -2.15 6.24 8.78
C LYS A 106 -0.78 6.18 9.46
N SER A 107 -0.69 6.69 10.69
CA SER A 107 0.56 6.64 11.48
C SER A 107 0.93 5.20 11.83
N MET A 108 -0.06 4.39 12.22
CA MET A 108 0.11 2.97 12.50
C MET A 108 0.57 2.19 11.26
N TRP A 109 -0.05 2.44 10.11
CA TRP A 109 0.31 1.88 8.82
C TRP A 109 1.75 2.24 8.43
N ARG A 110 2.12 3.53 8.56
CA ARG A 110 3.48 4.01 8.27
C ARG A 110 4.53 3.31 9.12
N ARG A 111 4.29 3.23 10.43
CA ARG A 111 5.18 2.54 11.36
C ARG A 111 5.29 1.05 11.04
N HIS A 112 4.17 0.41 10.72
CA HIS A 112 4.16 -1.00 10.36
C HIS A 112 4.99 -1.31 9.11
N VAL A 113 4.80 -0.55 8.03
CA VAL A 113 5.55 -0.74 6.78
C VAL A 113 7.05 -0.54 7.00
N PHE A 114 7.43 0.47 7.79
CA PHE A 114 8.83 0.69 8.14
C PHE A 114 9.41 -0.43 9.02
N GLU A 115 8.73 -0.82 10.09
CA GLU A 115 9.25 -1.79 11.05
C GLU A 115 9.25 -3.23 10.51
N LYS A 116 8.18 -3.62 9.81
CA LYS A 116 7.96 -5.00 9.34
C LYS A 116 8.49 -5.24 7.93
N HIS A 117 8.24 -4.31 7.01
CA HIS A 117 8.66 -4.48 5.61
C HIS A 117 9.99 -3.79 5.29
N LYS A 118 10.55 -3.01 6.24
CA LYS A 118 11.83 -2.29 6.10
C LYS A 118 11.85 -1.27 4.96
N ILE A 119 10.69 -0.68 4.67
CA ILE A 119 10.52 0.28 3.58
C ILE A 119 10.44 1.68 4.15
N ALA A 120 11.42 2.51 3.80
CA ALA A 120 11.42 3.91 4.17
C ALA A 120 10.52 4.70 3.21
N MET A 121 9.44 5.26 3.74
CA MET A 121 8.59 6.18 2.97
C MET A 121 9.26 7.54 2.87
N SER A 122 9.06 8.21 1.73
CA SER A 122 9.57 9.57 1.52
C SER A 122 9.09 10.47 2.67
N ASN A 123 10.03 10.99 3.46
CA ASN A 123 9.74 11.96 4.50
C ASN A 123 9.54 13.30 3.77
N ARG A 124 8.30 13.78 3.67
CA ARG A 124 7.97 15.11 3.12
C ARG A 124 8.39 16.27 4.03
N ARG A 125 9.56 16.18 4.67
CA ARG A 125 10.20 17.28 5.40
C ARG A 125 11.55 17.67 4.79
N ALA A 126 11.80 17.27 3.55
CA ALA A 126 12.93 17.74 2.75
C ALA A 126 12.39 18.30 1.42
N ASP A 127 11.63 19.40 1.53
CA ASP A 127 11.52 20.43 0.49
C ASP A 127 10.84 21.65 1.16
N ALA A 128 11.66 22.47 1.80
CA ALA A 128 11.35 23.83 2.23
C ALA A 128 12.65 24.63 2.13
#